data_AF-A0A9Q0URZ1-F1
#
_entry.id   AF-A0A9Q0URZ1-F1
#
_cell.length_a   1.000
_cell.length_b   1.000
_cell.length_c   1.000
_cell.angle_alpha   90.00
_cell.angle_beta   90.00
_cell.angle_gamma   90.00
#
_symmetry.space_group_name_H-M   'P 1'
#
loop_
_entity.id
_entity.type
_entity.pdbx_description
1 polymer ?
#
loop_
_entity_poly.entity_id
_entity_poly.type
_entity_poly.pdbx_seq_one_letter_code
_entity_poly.pdbx_strand_id
1 'polypeptide(L)'
;MKPTRCQTPSTKGPFGSILDPRSKWVQKWNRVSLLTRGIALAIDPLFFYALSLSIGKGGAPCLYVNIGFAAIVTIARSCVDALHLWHLWLQFRLAYVSRESLVFGCGKLEWNARAIASHYVRSLKGFWFDVFVIMPIPQAIFWLLVPKFIREEKIKRVLTILLVTFLFQFLPKVYHSYCLARRMRKVTGYIFGTIWWGFGLNLVAYLIASHVTGGCWYVLATERVATCLQKQCERNGNCNLTLQCSTNVCYQFMYPADKYGNPCGRNSTWIAKPLCLDDNGPFNYGIYSPALLVVSSNSLAVKILYPIFWGLLNLSSFGNELAPTSNLLEVMFSIYIVLCGFGLFTLLIGNIQVFLHVVMAKNKKMQLRRRDVEWWMRRRQLPAGLRQRFRHFERQKWRVMGGEDEMRWIEELPEGLRRDIKRYLCLDLIKKVPLFHNLDDLILDNICDRVRLLVYSKDEKILSEGDPVLRMFFVVHGRVKYSQCLSKGMVATSVLEPGGFLGDELLSWCLRRPFIDRLPASSATFVCMEPAEAFVLDAYDLRYITDHFRYRFASKRLRRTMRYYSSNWRTWAAVNIQFAWRRYRIRRRGRAIPDVVNGSMDNRLLQYAAMFMSLRPHDHFQ
;
A
#
# COMPACT_ATOMS: atom_id res chain seq x y z
N MET A 1 -2.26 -10.25 53.25
CA MET A 1 -2.05 -9.01 52.46
C MET A 1 -3.40 -8.56 51.92
N LYS A 2 -3.90 -7.38 52.34
CA LYS A 2 -5.10 -6.76 51.76
C LYS A 2 -4.83 -6.46 50.28
N PRO A 3 -5.77 -6.70 49.35
CA PRO A 3 -5.62 -6.24 47.98
C PRO A 3 -5.59 -4.71 48.01
N THR A 4 -4.42 -4.13 47.70
CA THR A 4 -4.29 -2.71 47.41
C THR A 4 -5.24 -2.38 46.27
N ARG A 5 -6.28 -1.61 46.60
CA ARG A 5 -7.20 -0.98 45.66
C ARG A 5 -6.36 -0.29 44.58
N CYS A 6 -6.31 -0.85 43.37
CA CYS A 6 -5.75 -0.16 42.22
C CYS A 6 -6.54 1.14 42.05
N GLN A 7 -6.00 2.25 42.52
CA GLN A 7 -6.49 3.57 42.16
C GLN A 7 -6.43 3.64 40.65
N THR A 8 -7.59 3.86 40.01
CA THR A 8 -7.65 4.20 38.59
C THR A 8 -6.82 5.47 38.41
N PRO A 9 -5.71 5.43 37.64
CA PRO A 9 -4.85 6.60 37.49
C PRO A 9 -5.69 7.74 36.91
N SER A 10 -5.59 8.93 37.51
CA SER A 10 -6.27 10.13 37.03
C SER A 10 -5.85 10.38 35.58
N THR A 11 -6.78 10.17 34.65
CA THR A 11 -6.56 10.39 33.21
C THR A 11 -6.53 11.88 32.83
N LYS A 12 -6.77 12.77 33.81
CA LYS A 12 -6.71 14.23 33.66
C LYS A 12 -5.53 14.78 34.44
N GLY A 13 -4.71 15.57 33.76
CA GLY A 13 -3.58 16.29 34.33
C GLY A 13 -3.64 17.80 34.04
N PRO A 14 -2.60 18.56 34.44
CA PRO A 14 -2.54 20.01 34.27
C PRO A 14 -2.57 20.44 32.79
N PHE A 15 -2.18 19.56 31.86
CA PHE A 15 -2.20 19.81 30.42
C PHE A 15 -3.43 19.21 29.71
N GLY A 16 -4.43 18.73 30.46
CA GLY A 16 -5.66 18.12 29.92
C GLY A 16 -5.68 16.59 30.01
N SER A 17 -6.54 15.97 29.20
CA SER A 17 -6.69 14.50 29.16
C SER A 17 -5.52 13.82 28.45
N ILE A 18 -5.11 12.65 28.95
CA ILE A 18 -4.02 11.87 28.36
C ILE A 18 -4.47 11.22 27.06
N LEU A 19 -3.56 11.19 26.08
CA LEU A 19 -3.77 10.69 24.73
C LEU A 19 -3.15 9.30 24.58
N ASP A 20 -3.92 8.34 24.05
CA ASP A 20 -3.40 7.02 23.67
C ASP A 20 -2.58 7.16 22.37
N PRO A 21 -1.28 6.77 22.36
CA PRO A 21 -0.46 6.79 21.15
C PRO A 21 -1.00 5.88 20.02
N ARG A 22 -1.83 4.90 20.35
CA ARG A 22 -2.46 3.98 19.39
C ARG A 22 -3.72 4.55 18.74
N SER A 23 -4.24 5.67 19.26
CA SER A 23 -5.46 6.27 18.71
C SER A 23 -5.25 6.75 17.26
N LYS A 24 -6.27 6.58 16.41
CA LYS A 24 -6.25 7.03 15.00
C LYS A 24 -5.98 8.54 14.89
N TRP A 25 -6.46 9.32 15.86
CA TRP A 25 -6.25 10.76 15.91
C TRP A 25 -4.77 11.10 16.11
N VAL A 26 -4.08 10.47 17.07
CA VAL A 26 -2.62 10.67 17.28
C VAL A 26 -1.82 10.23 16.06
N GLN A 27 -2.17 9.11 15.44
CA GLN A 27 -1.50 8.65 14.21
C GLN A 27 -1.65 9.66 13.06
N LYS A 28 -2.86 10.23 12.87
CA LYS A 28 -3.11 11.29 11.89
C LYS A 28 -2.34 12.57 12.24
N TRP A 29 -2.27 12.93 13.52
CA TRP A 29 -1.51 14.10 13.97
C TRP A 29 0.00 13.95 13.74
N ASN A 30 0.57 12.77 13.98
CA ASN A 30 1.99 12.52 13.70
C ASN A 30 2.33 12.69 12.22
N ARG A 31 1.42 12.30 11.32
CA ARG A 31 1.54 12.55 9.87
C ARG A 31 1.50 14.03 9.53
N VAL A 32 0.56 14.79 10.11
CA VAL A 32 0.48 16.25 9.96
C VAL A 32 1.77 16.90 10.46
N SER A 33 2.25 16.52 11.65
CA SER A 33 3.49 17.05 12.22
C SER A 33 4.71 16.80 11.33
N LEU A 34 4.82 15.64 10.69
CA LEU A 34 5.90 15.37 9.73
C LEU A 34 5.83 16.32 8.51
N LEU A 35 4.63 16.53 7.95
CA LEU A 35 4.44 17.48 6.84
C LEU A 35 4.76 18.91 7.26
N THR A 36 4.29 19.34 8.44
CA THR A 36 4.59 20.65 9.02
C THR A 36 6.09 20.89 9.16
N ARG A 37 6.87 19.88 9.60
CA ARG A 37 8.34 19.93 9.66
C ARG A 37 8.96 20.06 8.26
N GLY A 38 8.45 19.30 7.28
CA GLY A 38 8.89 19.41 5.88
C GLY A 38 8.65 20.81 5.29
N ILE A 39 7.50 21.42 5.58
CA ILE A 39 7.17 22.79 5.17
C ILE A 39 8.11 23.80 5.84
N ALA A 40 8.43 23.63 7.13
CA ALA A 40 9.41 24.50 7.80
C ALA A 40 10.78 24.47 7.09
N LEU A 41 11.26 23.27 6.75
CA LEU A 41 12.53 23.10 6.02
C LEU A 41 12.50 23.74 4.61
N ALA A 42 11.34 23.79 3.96
CA ALA A 42 11.19 24.45 2.67
C ALA A 42 11.10 25.99 2.78
N ILE A 43 10.58 26.53 3.89
CA ILE A 43 10.46 27.98 4.13
C ILE A 43 11.80 28.59 4.56
N ASP A 44 12.59 27.90 5.39
CA ASP A 44 13.81 28.46 5.98
C ASP A 44 14.80 29.07 4.95
N PRO A 45 15.09 28.46 3.77
CA PRO A 45 15.99 29.05 2.78
C PRO A 45 15.43 30.29 2.08
N LEU A 46 14.11 30.54 2.15
CA LEU A 46 13.50 31.72 1.52
C LEU A 46 14.01 33.04 2.12
N PHE A 47 14.45 33.04 3.38
CA PHE A 47 15.08 34.22 4.00
C PHE A 47 16.31 34.70 3.24
N PHE A 48 17.02 33.82 2.54
CA PHE A 48 18.19 34.20 1.74
C PHE A 48 17.83 35.11 0.57
N TYR A 49 16.69 34.89 -0.09
CA TYR A 49 16.25 35.69 -1.25
C TYR A 49 15.66 37.05 -0.86
N ALA A 50 15.51 37.32 0.43
CA ALA A 50 15.12 38.65 0.92
C ALA A 50 16.28 39.66 0.87
N LEU A 51 17.53 39.18 0.82
CA LEU A 51 18.67 40.02 0.47
C LEU A 51 18.66 40.27 -1.04
N SER A 52 18.88 41.51 -1.47
CA SER A 52 18.82 41.87 -2.88
C SER A 52 19.80 43.00 -3.20
N LEU A 53 20.26 43.01 -4.44
CA LEU A 53 21.07 44.10 -4.97
C LEU A 53 20.19 45.02 -5.81
N SER A 54 20.32 46.34 -5.64
CA SER A 54 19.70 47.34 -6.50
C SER A 54 20.79 48.24 -7.09
N ILE A 55 20.56 48.73 -8.31
CA ILE A 55 21.41 49.76 -8.93
C ILE A 55 20.80 51.11 -8.56
N GLY A 56 21.50 51.88 -7.72
CA GLY A 56 21.02 53.18 -7.25
C GLY A 56 21.01 54.25 -8.35
N LYS A 57 20.38 55.40 -8.08
CA LYS A 57 20.25 56.54 -9.03
C LYS A 57 21.61 57.11 -9.50
N GLY A 58 22.71 56.83 -8.80
CA GLY A 58 24.08 57.20 -9.18
C GLY A 58 24.90 56.09 -9.86
N GLY A 59 24.28 54.98 -10.26
CA GLY A 59 24.95 53.86 -10.95
C GLY A 59 25.75 52.89 -10.07
N ALA A 60 25.92 53.18 -8.78
CA ALA A 60 26.54 52.28 -7.81
C ALA A 60 25.53 51.19 -7.35
N PRO A 61 25.92 49.90 -7.34
CA PRO A 61 25.10 48.83 -6.79
C PRO A 61 25.12 48.87 -5.26
N CYS A 62 23.95 48.73 -4.65
CA CYS A 62 23.73 48.74 -3.20
C CYS A 62 23.08 47.43 -2.75
N LEU A 63 23.39 46.98 -1.53
CA LEU A 63 22.73 45.83 -0.91
C LEU A 63 21.57 46.33 -0.03
N TYR A 64 20.38 45.76 -0.21
CA TYR A 64 19.21 46.07 0.61
C TYR A 64 18.44 44.80 0.97
N VAL A 65 17.60 44.94 1.98
CA VAL A 65 16.68 43.90 2.43
C VAL A 65 15.28 44.23 1.91
N ASN A 66 14.66 43.31 1.18
CA ASN A 66 13.26 43.41 0.82
C ASN A 66 12.38 43.10 2.04
N ILE A 67 12.00 44.15 2.77
CA ILE A 67 11.23 44.08 4.01
C ILE A 67 9.86 43.41 3.79
N GLY A 68 9.19 43.70 2.67
CA GLY A 68 7.87 43.11 2.38
C GLY A 68 7.95 41.59 2.21
N PHE A 69 8.92 41.11 1.43
CA PHE A 69 9.13 39.67 1.26
C PHE A 69 9.60 39.01 2.57
N ALA A 70 10.52 39.63 3.31
CA ALA A 70 10.96 39.14 4.61
C ALA A 70 9.81 39.02 5.63
N ALA A 71 8.88 39.99 5.64
CA ALA A 71 7.68 39.95 6.47
C ALA A 71 6.78 38.76 6.11
N ILE A 72 6.53 38.53 4.82
CA ILE A 72 5.73 37.39 4.34
C ILE A 72 6.36 36.06 4.78
N VAL A 73 7.67 35.89 4.57
CA VAL A 73 8.40 34.67 4.97
C VAL A 73 8.36 34.50 6.49
N THR A 74 8.51 35.59 7.26
CA THR A 74 8.41 35.57 8.73
C THR A 74 7.03 35.16 9.21
N ILE A 75 5.95 35.67 8.60
CA ILE A 75 4.57 35.30 8.91
C ILE A 75 4.35 33.82 8.62
N ALA A 76 4.71 33.37 7.41
CA ALA A 76 4.57 31.97 7.02
C ALA A 76 5.33 31.03 7.97
N ARG A 77 6.56 31.41 8.33
CA ARG A 77 7.39 30.66 9.28
C ARG A 77 6.78 30.62 10.69
N SER A 78 6.22 31.73 11.17
CA SER A 78 5.58 31.84 12.49
C SER A 78 4.30 30.99 12.57
N CYS A 79 3.51 30.93 11.51
CA CYS A 79 2.35 30.03 11.43
C CYS A 79 2.78 28.56 11.57
N VAL A 80 3.90 28.19 10.96
CA VAL A 80 4.46 26.83 11.09
C VAL A 80 5.01 26.58 12.48
N ASP A 81 5.64 27.56 13.13
CA ASP A 81 6.08 27.45 14.54
C ASP A 81 4.91 27.23 15.49
N ALA A 82 3.77 27.90 15.29
CA ALA A 82 2.58 27.69 16.10
C ALA A 82 2.08 26.23 16.05
N LEU A 83 2.12 25.60 14.88
CA LEU A 83 1.77 24.17 14.73
C LEU A 83 2.78 23.24 15.44
N HIS A 84 4.07 23.61 15.48
CA HIS A 84 5.07 22.86 16.23
C HIS A 84 4.91 23.03 17.74
N LEU A 85 4.59 24.24 18.21
CA LEU A 85 4.25 24.50 19.62
C LEU A 85 3.03 23.69 20.05
N TRP A 86 2.02 23.59 19.19
CA TRP A 86 0.88 22.72 19.44
C TRP A 86 1.30 21.24 19.53
N HIS A 87 2.17 20.77 18.65
CA HIS A 87 2.71 19.41 18.74
C HIS A 87 3.48 19.18 20.04
N LEU A 88 4.32 20.12 20.47
CA LEU A 88 5.04 20.08 21.74
C LEU A 88 4.07 20.02 22.92
N TRP A 89 3.00 20.81 22.91
CA TRP A 89 1.95 20.74 23.93
C TRP A 89 1.28 19.37 23.99
N LEU A 90 1.02 18.74 22.85
CA LEU A 90 0.47 17.38 22.80
C LEU A 90 1.42 16.31 23.37
N GLN A 91 2.75 16.50 23.27
CA GLN A 91 3.72 15.55 23.85
C GLN A 91 3.63 15.49 25.39
N PHE A 92 3.26 16.57 26.06
CA PHE A 92 2.98 16.57 27.51
C PHE A 92 1.77 15.70 27.91
N ARG A 93 0.93 15.34 26.93
CA ARG A 93 -0.28 14.56 27.12
C ARG A 93 -0.17 13.14 26.56
N LEU A 94 0.94 12.78 25.90
CA LEU A 94 1.06 11.51 25.19
C LEU A 94 1.55 10.41 26.14
N ALA A 95 0.76 9.33 26.29
CA ALA A 95 1.19 8.18 27.06
C ALA A 95 2.42 7.51 26.41
N TYR A 96 3.36 7.03 27.23
CA TYR A 96 4.58 6.36 26.78
C TYR A 96 4.67 4.94 27.35
N VAL A 97 5.47 4.09 26.71
CA VAL A 97 5.73 2.72 27.18
C VAL A 97 6.88 2.76 28.19
N SER A 98 6.65 2.28 29.42
CA SER A 98 7.69 2.30 30.46
C SER A 98 8.79 1.28 30.14
N ARG A 99 10.07 1.67 30.33
CA ARG A 99 11.20 0.75 30.05
C ARG A 99 11.24 -0.45 30.98
N GLU A 100 10.85 -0.27 32.24
CA GLU A 100 10.80 -1.34 33.24
C GLU A 100 9.81 -2.44 32.83
N SER A 101 8.69 -2.09 32.20
CA SER A 101 7.72 -3.08 31.71
C SER A 101 8.15 -3.81 30.44
N LEU A 102 9.14 -3.28 29.69
CA LEU A 102 9.74 -3.96 28.55
C LEU A 102 10.67 -5.11 28.98
N VAL A 103 11.30 -5.01 30.15
CA VAL A 103 12.16 -6.06 30.71
C VAL A 103 11.36 -7.33 31.03
N PHE A 104 10.10 -7.16 31.45
CA PHE A 104 9.16 -8.27 31.69
C PHE A 104 8.33 -8.65 30.44
N GLY A 105 8.70 -8.14 29.25
CA GLY A 105 8.06 -8.48 27.97
C GLY A 105 6.66 -7.89 27.74
N CYS A 106 6.09 -7.14 28.68
CA CYS A 106 4.67 -6.79 28.65
C CYS A 106 4.36 -5.32 28.25
N GLY A 107 5.37 -4.46 28.07
CA GLY A 107 5.23 -3.13 27.42
C GLY A 107 4.01 -2.31 27.85
N LYS A 108 3.89 -1.99 29.14
CA LYS A 108 2.75 -1.28 29.73
C LYS A 108 2.83 0.23 29.45
N LEU A 109 1.69 0.81 29.05
CA LEU A 109 1.53 2.26 28.89
C LEU A 109 1.39 2.96 30.25
N GLU A 110 2.13 4.05 30.42
CA GLU A 110 2.05 4.91 31.60
C GLU A 110 1.00 6.01 31.40
N TRP A 111 0.07 6.11 32.36
CA TRP A 111 -1.10 7.02 32.31
C TRP A 111 -1.07 8.08 33.41
N ASN A 112 0.03 8.25 34.15
CA ASN A 112 0.12 9.31 35.14
C ASN A 112 0.65 10.61 34.52
N ALA A 113 -0.17 11.68 34.52
CA ALA A 113 0.16 12.95 33.86
C ALA A 113 1.46 13.60 34.36
N ARG A 114 1.71 13.58 35.68
CA ARG A 114 2.96 14.12 36.26
C ARG A 114 4.19 13.31 35.82
N ALA A 115 4.05 11.98 35.73
CA ALA A 115 5.12 11.10 35.25
C ALA A 115 5.42 11.34 33.76
N ILE A 116 4.38 11.51 32.92
CA ILE A 116 4.51 11.85 31.50
C ILE A 116 5.26 13.17 31.33
N ALA A 117 4.80 14.24 32.00
CA ALA A 117 5.42 15.56 31.90
C ALA A 117 6.88 15.55 32.38
N SER A 118 7.16 14.92 33.53
CA SER A 118 8.53 14.80 34.05
C SER A 118 9.42 13.97 33.14
N HIS A 119 8.91 12.88 32.56
CA HIS A 119 9.66 12.05 31.62
C HIS A 119 10.00 12.82 30.34
N TYR A 120 9.05 13.60 29.81
CA TYR A 120 9.26 14.40 28.61
C TYR A 120 10.31 15.51 28.83
N VAL A 121 10.21 16.28 29.93
CA VAL A 121 11.12 17.39 30.24
C VAL A 121 12.54 16.92 30.55
N ARG A 122 12.70 15.78 31.24
CA ARG A 122 14.03 15.20 31.53
C ARG A 122 14.72 14.63 30.28
N SER A 123 13.98 14.40 29.20
CA SER A 123 14.54 13.84 27.97
C SER A 123 15.20 14.92 27.13
N LEU A 124 16.54 14.93 27.10
CA LEU A 124 17.32 15.79 26.20
C LEU A 124 16.97 15.56 24.72
N LYS A 125 16.70 14.30 24.34
CA LYS A 125 16.30 13.92 22.97
C LYS A 125 14.81 14.16 22.68
N GLY A 126 14.04 14.57 23.68
CA GLY A 126 12.61 14.89 23.59
C GLY A 126 12.40 16.39 23.69
N PHE A 127 11.97 16.86 24.87
CA PHE A 127 11.57 18.24 25.11
C PHE A 127 12.61 19.28 24.66
N TRP A 128 13.86 19.16 25.11
CA TRP A 128 14.89 20.17 24.79
C TRP A 128 15.22 20.22 23.30
N PHE A 129 15.20 19.07 22.63
CA PHE A 129 15.41 19.01 21.19
C PHE A 129 14.21 19.57 20.41
N ASP A 130 12.98 19.29 20.87
CA ASP A 130 11.76 19.88 20.31
C ASP A 130 11.75 21.41 20.47
N VAL A 131 12.13 21.94 21.64
CA VAL A 131 12.25 23.39 21.90
C VAL A 131 13.30 24.03 20.99
N PHE A 132 14.49 23.42 20.87
CA PHE A 132 15.58 23.95 20.07
C PHE A 132 15.19 24.14 18.59
N VAL A 133 14.52 23.14 18.01
CA VAL A 133 14.07 23.12 16.61
C VAL A 133 13.05 24.23 16.32
N ILE A 134 12.27 24.65 17.32
CA ILE A 134 11.21 25.68 17.20
C ILE A 134 11.75 27.11 17.37
N MET A 135 12.95 27.29 17.96
CA MET A 135 13.45 28.63 18.25
C MET A 135 13.57 29.52 16.99
N PRO A 136 13.04 30.76 17.01
CA PRO A 136 13.01 31.65 15.86
C PRO A 136 14.34 32.41 15.65
N ILE A 137 15.48 31.70 15.74
CA ILE A 137 16.81 32.32 15.61
C ILE A 137 17.00 32.97 14.22
N PRO A 138 16.61 32.37 13.08
CA PRO A 138 16.76 32.96 11.76
C PRO A 138 15.94 34.25 11.63
N GLN A 139 14.73 34.28 12.18
CA GLN A 139 13.90 35.49 12.24
C GLN A 139 14.59 36.58 13.06
N ALA A 140 15.08 36.26 14.26
CA ALA A 140 15.76 37.22 15.12
C ALA A 140 17.03 37.80 14.44
N ILE A 141 17.82 36.96 13.78
CA ILE A 141 19.01 37.41 13.03
C ILE A 141 18.61 38.34 11.89
N PHE A 142 17.60 37.96 11.12
CA PHE A 142 17.17 38.72 9.94
C PHE A 142 16.62 40.10 10.31
N TRP A 143 15.90 40.24 11.42
CA TRP A 143 15.31 41.51 11.84
C TRP A 143 16.20 42.36 12.75
N LEU A 144 17.08 41.75 13.56
CA LEU A 144 17.90 42.48 14.53
C LEU A 144 19.36 42.65 14.08
N LEU A 145 19.99 41.58 13.58
CA LEU A 145 21.42 41.57 13.28
C LEU A 145 21.70 42.07 11.85
N VAL A 146 20.96 41.59 10.85
CA VAL A 146 21.20 41.93 9.44
C VAL A 146 21.13 43.45 9.20
N PRO A 147 20.10 44.19 9.66
CA PRO A 147 20.06 45.64 9.45
C PRO A 147 21.18 46.39 10.17
N LYS A 148 21.53 45.96 11.40
CA LYS A 148 22.60 46.56 12.20
C LYS A 148 23.96 46.45 11.50
N PHE A 149 24.31 45.26 11.03
CA PHE A 149 25.62 45.06 10.42
C PHE A 149 25.71 45.56 8.97
N ILE A 150 24.58 45.63 8.23
CA ILE A 150 24.55 46.36 6.96
C ILE A 150 24.86 47.84 7.20
N ARG A 151 24.33 48.44 8.28
CA ARG A 151 24.63 49.83 8.68
C ARG A 151 26.09 50.04 9.09
N GLU A 152 26.73 49.03 9.68
CA GLU A 152 28.16 49.04 10.02
C GLU A 152 29.07 48.67 8.84
N GLU A 153 28.54 48.51 7.62
CA GLU A 153 29.27 48.13 6.39
C GLU A 153 30.02 46.78 6.47
N LYS A 154 29.62 45.91 7.40
CA LYS A 154 30.27 44.60 7.67
C LYS A 154 29.61 43.46 6.90
N ILE A 155 29.25 43.66 5.63
CA ILE A 155 28.39 42.77 4.82
C ILE A 155 28.91 41.32 4.82
N LYS A 156 30.21 41.12 4.59
CA LYS A 156 30.83 39.79 4.62
C LYS A 156 30.56 39.05 5.93
N ARG A 157 30.74 39.71 7.07
CA ARG A 157 30.46 39.12 8.40
C ARG A 157 28.99 38.75 8.55
N VAL A 158 28.06 39.58 8.05
CA VAL A 158 26.61 39.29 8.13
C VAL A 158 26.24 38.04 7.39
N LEU A 159 26.69 37.94 6.13
CA LEU A 159 26.34 36.82 5.26
C LEU A 159 26.94 35.50 5.81
N THR A 160 28.16 35.55 6.37
CA THR A 160 28.74 34.41 7.09
C THR A 160 27.92 34.04 8.33
N ILE A 161 27.55 35.00 9.20
CA ILE A 161 26.74 34.75 10.40
C ILE A 161 25.37 34.16 10.02
N LEU A 162 24.76 34.68 8.96
CA LEU A 162 23.48 34.21 8.43
C LEU A 162 23.58 32.76 7.94
N LEU A 163 24.61 32.42 7.16
CA LEU A 163 24.83 31.07 6.64
C LEU A 163 25.13 30.06 7.76
N VAL A 164 26.06 30.41 8.67
CA VAL A 164 26.43 29.54 9.79
C VAL A 164 25.24 29.29 10.71
N THR A 165 24.47 30.33 11.03
CA THR A 165 23.31 30.16 11.92
C THR A 165 22.19 29.38 11.23
N PHE A 166 21.98 29.60 9.93
CA PHE A 166 21.05 28.79 9.15
C PHE A 166 21.45 27.31 9.22
N LEU A 167 22.70 26.96 8.95
CA LEU A 167 23.17 25.56 9.00
C LEU A 167 23.04 24.96 10.41
N PHE A 168 23.40 25.73 11.43
CA PHE A 168 23.31 25.33 12.84
C PHE A 168 21.87 24.99 13.27
N GLN A 169 20.88 25.65 12.68
CA GLN A 169 19.47 25.31 12.91
C GLN A 169 18.92 24.24 11.96
N PHE A 170 19.27 24.33 10.68
CA PHE A 170 18.69 23.52 9.63
C PHE A 170 19.05 22.04 9.79
N LEU A 171 20.33 21.73 10.08
CA LEU A 171 20.79 20.35 10.24
C LEU A 171 20.07 19.61 11.40
N PRO A 172 19.93 20.20 12.60
CA PRO A 172 19.08 19.65 13.66
C PRO A 172 17.62 19.44 13.24
N LYS A 173 17.00 20.39 12.54
CA LYS A 173 15.61 20.26 12.04
C LYS A 173 15.46 19.06 11.08
N VAL A 174 16.42 18.86 10.18
CA VAL A 174 16.45 17.69 9.28
C VAL A 174 16.59 16.40 10.07
N TYR A 175 17.54 16.32 11.01
CA TYR A 175 17.75 15.14 11.84
C TYR A 175 16.51 14.80 12.67
N HIS A 176 15.83 15.82 13.20
CA HIS A 176 14.59 15.67 13.96
C HIS A 176 13.44 15.12 13.10
N SER A 177 13.28 15.64 11.88
CA SER A 177 12.30 15.15 10.91
C SER A 177 12.58 13.69 10.53
N TYR A 178 13.84 13.35 10.25
CA TYR A 178 14.28 11.99 9.97
C TYR A 178 13.97 11.02 11.14
N CYS A 179 14.28 11.43 12.38
CA CYS A 179 14.00 10.62 13.57
C CYS A 179 12.51 10.31 13.73
N LEU A 180 11.64 11.31 13.49
CA LEU A 180 10.19 11.11 13.53
C LEU A 180 9.71 10.17 12.43
N ALA A 181 10.16 10.39 11.18
CA ALA A 181 9.80 9.54 10.05
C ALA A 181 10.23 8.08 10.29
N ARG A 182 11.44 7.86 10.81
CA ARG A 182 11.96 6.52 11.15
C ARG A 182 11.13 5.87 12.24
N ARG A 183 10.74 6.61 13.29
CA ARG A 183 9.88 6.09 14.37
C ARG A 183 8.52 5.67 13.83
N MET A 184 7.89 6.48 12.98
CA MET A 184 6.61 6.15 12.38
C MET A 184 6.70 4.91 11.49
N ARG A 185 7.73 4.82 10.64
CA ARG A 185 7.96 3.66 9.76
C ARG A 185 8.07 2.34 10.54
N LYS A 186 8.69 2.35 11.73
CA LYS A 186 8.79 1.15 12.58
C LYS A 186 7.44 0.68 13.13
N VAL A 187 6.49 1.58 13.36
CA VAL A 187 5.19 1.26 13.98
C VAL A 187 4.14 0.91 12.93
N THR A 188 4.06 1.68 11.85
CA THR A 188 2.99 1.53 10.86
C THR A 188 3.43 0.81 9.58
N GLY A 189 4.73 0.49 9.42
CA GLY A 189 5.32 -0.01 8.19
C GLY A 189 5.43 1.07 7.10
N TYR A 190 4.29 1.69 6.76
CA TYR A 190 4.17 2.82 5.83
C TYR A 190 3.73 4.09 6.56
N ILE A 191 4.34 5.23 6.22
CA ILE A 191 4.10 6.51 6.93
C ILE A 191 2.67 7.03 6.68
N PHE A 192 2.20 7.01 5.44
CA PHE A 192 0.89 7.54 5.03
C PHE A 192 -0.05 6.47 4.45
N GLY A 193 0.22 5.18 4.70
CA GLY A 193 -0.64 4.08 4.30
C GLY A 193 -0.59 3.66 2.82
N THR A 194 0.06 4.45 1.94
CA THR A 194 0.33 4.02 0.55
C THR A 194 1.83 3.99 0.28
N ILE A 195 2.23 3.12 -0.64
CA ILE A 195 3.62 2.97 -1.07
C ILE A 195 4.08 4.24 -1.81
N TRP A 196 3.18 4.89 -2.55
CA TRP A 196 3.43 6.13 -3.31
C TRP A 196 3.94 7.30 -2.45
N TRP A 197 3.46 7.42 -1.21
CA TRP A 197 3.95 8.45 -0.29
C TRP A 197 5.43 8.29 0.06
N GLY A 198 5.96 7.06 0.08
CA GLY A 198 7.40 6.84 0.28
C GLY A 198 8.24 7.46 -0.82
N PHE A 199 7.84 7.26 -2.08
CA PHE A 199 8.47 7.89 -3.24
C PHE A 199 8.34 9.42 -3.20
N GLY A 200 7.12 9.93 -2.96
CA GLY A 200 6.87 11.37 -2.90
C GLY A 200 7.70 12.09 -1.82
N LEU A 201 7.83 11.51 -0.62
CA LEU A 201 8.64 12.10 0.45
C LEU A 201 10.13 12.13 0.13
N ASN A 202 10.67 11.11 -0.54
CA ASN A 202 12.06 11.10 -0.99
C ASN A 202 12.31 12.18 -2.05
N LEU A 203 11.37 12.35 -2.99
CA LEU A 203 11.45 13.41 -4.00
C LEU A 203 11.37 14.81 -3.37
N VAL A 204 10.45 15.02 -2.43
CA VAL A 204 10.33 16.29 -1.69
C VAL A 204 11.61 16.58 -0.90
N ALA A 205 12.19 15.59 -0.21
CA ALA A 205 13.46 15.76 0.50
C ALA A 205 14.60 16.16 -0.45
N TYR A 206 14.65 15.56 -1.64
CA TYR A 206 15.61 15.90 -2.68
C TYR A 206 15.42 17.34 -3.19
N LEU A 207 14.20 17.77 -3.45
CA LEU A 207 13.88 19.15 -3.85
C LEU A 207 14.22 20.17 -2.76
N ILE A 208 13.99 19.84 -1.48
CA ILE A 208 14.39 20.68 -0.35
C ILE A 208 15.92 20.80 -0.29
N ALA A 209 16.65 19.71 -0.47
CA ALA A 209 18.11 19.75 -0.51
C ALA A 209 18.61 20.66 -1.65
N SER A 210 18.01 20.57 -2.84
CA SER A 210 18.30 21.46 -3.97
C SER A 210 18.01 22.93 -3.64
N HIS A 211 16.88 23.20 -2.99
CA HIS A 211 16.51 24.55 -2.57
C HIS A 211 17.51 25.15 -1.59
N VAL A 212 17.97 24.36 -0.62
CA VAL A 212 18.96 24.77 0.38
C VAL A 212 20.31 25.05 -0.26
N THR A 213 20.79 24.13 -1.10
CA THR A 213 22.06 24.30 -1.82
C THR A 213 22.04 25.53 -2.72
N GLY A 214 20.94 25.76 -3.43
CA GLY A 214 20.70 26.97 -4.22
C GLY A 214 20.69 28.25 -3.38
N GLY A 215 20.01 28.21 -2.24
CA GLY A 215 19.97 29.34 -1.30
C GLY A 215 21.35 29.69 -0.74
N CYS A 216 22.14 28.70 -0.34
CA CYS A 216 23.53 28.90 0.09
C CYS A 216 24.38 29.51 -1.02
N TRP A 217 24.23 29.01 -2.26
CA TRP A 217 24.89 29.57 -3.43
C TRP A 217 24.51 31.03 -3.68
N TYR A 218 23.24 31.41 -3.53
CA TYR A 218 22.77 32.80 -3.67
C TYR A 218 23.41 33.75 -2.63
N VAL A 219 23.51 33.33 -1.38
CA VAL A 219 24.15 34.12 -0.31
C VAL A 219 25.64 34.29 -0.57
N LEU A 220 26.32 33.19 -0.92
CA LEU A 220 27.76 33.22 -1.23
C LEU A 220 28.05 34.05 -2.49
N ALA A 221 27.18 34.00 -3.50
CA ALA A 221 27.28 34.87 -4.67
C ALA A 221 27.14 36.35 -4.29
N THR A 222 26.19 36.68 -3.41
CA THR A 222 25.99 38.04 -2.90
C THR A 222 27.21 38.53 -2.11
N GLU A 223 27.83 37.66 -1.30
CA GLU A 223 29.09 37.95 -0.62
C GLU A 223 30.24 38.20 -1.61
N ARG A 224 30.29 37.40 -2.68
CA ARG A 224 31.32 37.52 -3.72
C ARG A 224 31.22 38.83 -4.48
N VAL A 225 30.00 39.25 -4.84
CA VAL A 225 29.74 40.56 -5.46
C VAL A 225 30.11 41.69 -4.51
N ALA A 226 29.73 41.62 -3.23
CA ALA A 226 30.11 42.63 -2.23
C ALA A 226 31.64 42.75 -2.08
N THR A 227 32.37 41.63 -2.14
CA THR A 227 33.84 41.62 -2.10
C THR A 227 34.46 42.29 -3.34
N CYS A 228 33.88 42.10 -4.53
CA CYS A 228 34.32 42.80 -5.73
C CYS A 228 34.16 44.31 -5.58
N LEU A 229 32.99 44.76 -5.11
CA LEU A 229 32.69 46.17 -4.91
C LEU A 229 33.63 46.82 -3.89
N GLN A 230 33.91 46.13 -2.80
CA GLN A 230 34.87 46.60 -1.79
C GLN A 230 36.27 46.77 -2.38
N LYS A 231 36.79 45.78 -3.11
CA LYS A 231 38.11 45.85 -3.75
C LYS A 231 38.21 46.96 -4.79
N GLN A 232 37.16 47.16 -5.57
CA GLN A 232 37.10 48.25 -6.55
C GLN A 232 37.14 49.62 -5.86
N CYS A 233 36.48 49.74 -4.70
CA CYS A 233 36.48 50.97 -3.92
C CYS A 233 37.85 51.29 -3.30
N GLU A 234 38.50 50.28 -2.70
CA GLU A 234 39.85 50.41 -2.13
C GLU A 234 40.87 50.85 -3.20
N ARG A 235 40.71 50.39 -4.45
CA ARG A 235 41.59 50.74 -5.57
C ARG A 235 41.43 52.20 -6.06
N ASN A 236 40.28 52.83 -5.84
CA ASN A 236 39.98 54.18 -6.32
C ASN A 236 40.31 55.30 -5.29
N GLY A 237 40.91 54.98 -4.15
CA GLY A 237 41.53 55.94 -3.22
C GLY A 237 40.58 56.74 -2.31
N ASN A 238 39.36 57.10 -2.77
CA ASN A 238 38.34 57.79 -1.97
C ASN A 238 37.11 56.90 -1.77
N CYS A 239 37.13 56.09 -0.71
CA CYS A 239 36.06 55.12 -0.44
C CYS A 239 35.07 55.66 0.61
N ASN A 240 34.05 56.40 0.17
CA ASN A 240 32.78 56.55 0.89
C ASN A 240 31.72 55.69 0.20
N LEU A 241 31.95 54.38 0.12
CA LEU A 241 30.99 53.46 -0.47
C LEU A 241 29.90 53.17 0.54
N THR A 242 28.91 54.05 0.63
CA THR A 242 27.64 53.69 1.24
C THR A 242 27.02 52.61 0.36
N LEU A 243 27.33 51.34 0.64
CA LEU A 243 26.66 50.17 0.06
C LEU A 243 25.16 50.11 0.42
N GLN A 244 24.69 51.09 1.20
CA GLN A 244 23.32 51.43 1.47
C GLN A 244 22.75 52.30 0.33
N CYS A 245 21.60 51.93 -0.22
CA CYS A 245 20.89 52.83 -1.12
C CYS A 245 20.38 54.06 -0.34
N SER A 246 21.05 55.21 -0.51
CA SER A 246 20.57 56.51 -0.04
C SER A 246 19.60 57.12 -1.06
N THR A 247 18.43 56.51 -1.24
CA THR A 247 17.33 57.18 -1.93
C THR A 247 16.05 56.88 -1.18
N ASN A 248 15.40 57.95 -0.73
CA ASN A 248 14.08 57.98 -0.08
C ASN A 248 13.25 56.72 -0.37
N VAL A 249 13.02 55.97 0.71
CA VAL A 249 12.23 54.74 0.77
C VAL A 249 10.90 54.96 0.05
N CYS A 250 10.74 54.38 -1.14
CA CYS A 250 9.43 54.23 -1.76
C CYS A 250 8.68 53.16 -0.98
N TYR A 251 7.87 53.59 -0.02
CA TYR A 251 6.84 52.76 0.59
C TYR A 251 5.78 52.47 -0.46
N GLN A 252 5.80 51.30 -1.08
CA GLN A 252 4.65 50.83 -1.83
C GLN A 252 3.72 50.09 -0.86
N PHE A 253 2.91 50.86 -0.13
CA PHE A 253 1.72 50.34 0.53
C PHE A 253 0.53 50.40 -0.44
N MET A 254 -0.21 49.30 -0.53
CA MET A 254 -1.40 49.16 -1.35
C MET A 254 -2.55 49.97 -0.73
N TYR A 255 -2.95 51.08 -1.37
CA TYR A 255 -4.21 51.79 -1.14
C TYR A 255 -4.86 52.14 -2.49
N PRO A 256 -6.19 52.31 -2.54
CA PRO A 256 -6.98 52.21 -3.77
C PRO A 256 -6.72 53.37 -4.72
N ALA A 257 -6.94 53.07 -6.00
CA ALA A 257 -6.80 53.94 -7.15
C ALA A 257 -7.44 55.32 -6.91
N ASP A 258 -6.62 56.37 -6.92
CA ASP A 258 -6.72 57.43 -7.92
C ASP A 258 -5.67 58.52 -7.68
N LYS A 259 -5.21 59.10 -8.78
CA LYS A 259 -4.28 60.23 -8.97
C LYS A 259 -2.83 59.88 -9.34
N TYR A 260 -2.56 60.21 -10.59
CA TYR A 260 -1.31 60.18 -11.33
C TYR A 260 -0.12 60.82 -10.59
N GLY A 261 0.99 60.08 -10.55
CA GLY A 261 2.30 60.57 -10.14
C GLY A 261 3.22 59.40 -9.80
N ASN A 262 3.77 58.72 -10.80
CA ASN A 262 4.65 57.56 -10.62
C ASN A 262 6.05 58.03 -10.15
N PRO A 263 6.47 57.87 -8.87
CA PRO A 263 7.70 58.49 -8.36
C PRO A 263 8.98 57.74 -8.76
N CYS A 264 8.84 56.59 -9.43
CA CYS A 264 9.93 55.68 -9.77
C CYS A 264 10.27 55.61 -11.26
N GLY A 265 9.82 56.59 -12.07
CA GLY A 265 10.17 56.58 -13.49
C GLY A 265 10.26 57.98 -14.10
N ARG A 266 11.49 58.47 -14.32
CA ARG A 266 11.97 58.89 -15.65
C ARG A 266 13.44 59.35 -15.67
N ASN A 267 13.99 59.24 -16.87
CA ASN A 267 15.29 59.68 -17.42
C ASN A 267 16.49 58.76 -17.18
N SER A 268 16.46 57.63 -17.88
CA SER A 268 17.61 56.75 -18.13
C SER A 268 18.58 57.40 -19.12
N THR A 269 19.62 58.08 -18.63
CA THR A 269 20.90 58.09 -19.34
C THR A 269 21.54 56.71 -19.14
N TRP A 270 22.22 56.18 -20.16
CA TRP A 270 22.83 54.85 -20.12
C TRP A 270 23.82 54.73 -18.94
N ILE A 271 23.36 54.16 -17.83
CA ILE A 271 24.21 53.79 -16.71
C ILE A 271 24.98 52.55 -17.17
N ALA A 272 26.28 52.72 -17.44
CA ALA A 272 27.18 51.59 -17.68
C ALA A 272 27.02 50.59 -16.54
N LYS A 273 26.86 49.28 -16.86
CA LYS A 273 26.84 48.23 -15.84
C LYS A 273 28.10 48.41 -14.99
N PRO A 274 28.00 48.43 -13.64
CA PRO A 274 29.19 48.52 -12.82
C PRO A 274 30.09 47.33 -13.14
N LEU A 275 31.41 47.55 -13.17
CA LEU A 275 32.41 46.56 -13.58
C LEU A 275 32.27 45.20 -12.87
N CYS A 276 31.81 45.21 -11.62
CA CYS A 276 31.53 43.99 -10.84
C CYS A 276 30.24 43.25 -11.23
N LEU A 277 29.33 43.83 -12.02
CA LEU A 277 28.14 43.17 -12.55
C LEU A 277 28.25 42.89 -14.05
N ASP A 278 29.45 43.07 -14.61
CA ASP A 278 29.78 42.64 -15.96
C ASP A 278 30.33 41.21 -15.92
N ASP A 279 29.72 40.30 -16.68
CA ASP A 279 30.10 38.88 -16.75
C ASP A 279 31.46 38.71 -17.44
N ASN A 280 31.84 39.66 -18.31
CA ASN A 280 33.16 39.73 -18.95
C ASN A 280 34.17 40.60 -18.17
N GLY A 281 33.82 40.98 -16.94
CA GLY A 281 34.66 41.83 -16.10
C GLY A 281 35.96 41.14 -15.66
N PRO A 282 36.97 41.91 -15.19
CA PRO A 282 38.26 41.37 -14.75
C PRO A 282 38.19 40.56 -13.44
N PHE A 283 37.03 40.55 -12.76
CA PHE A 283 36.86 39.84 -11.50
C PHE A 283 36.31 38.43 -11.74
N ASN A 284 37.10 37.41 -11.42
CA ASN A 284 36.67 36.01 -11.61
C ASN A 284 35.67 35.56 -10.53
N TYR A 285 34.45 35.26 -10.99
CA TYR A 285 33.33 34.79 -10.17
C TYR A 285 33.23 33.27 -10.04
N GLY A 286 33.97 32.48 -10.83
CA GLY A 286 33.96 31.02 -10.81
C GLY A 286 32.54 30.45 -10.83
N ILE A 287 32.19 29.62 -9.84
CA ILE A 287 30.86 28.99 -9.75
C ILE A 287 29.70 29.99 -9.56
N TYR A 288 30.00 31.26 -9.27
CA TYR A 288 29.02 32.32 -9.05
C TYR A 288 28.76 33.18 -10.29
N SER A 289 29.42 32.95 -11.44
CA SER A 289 29.20 33.77 -12.66
C SER A 289 27.71 33.85 -13.05
N PRO A 290 26.97 32.72 -13.12
CA PRO A 290 25.55 32.78 -13.47
C PRO A 290 24.68 33.53 -12.43
N ALA A 291 25.18 33.70 -11.20
CA ALA A 291 24.46 34.39 -10.14
C ALA A 291 24.41 35.91 -10.33
N LEU A 292 25.31 36.50 -11.13
CA LEU A 292 25.39 37.95 -11.32
C LEU A 292 24.07 38.53 -11.83
N LEU A 293 23.47 37.87 -12.82
CA LEU A 293 22.18 38.25 -13.40
C LEU A 293 21.01 38.00 -12.44
N VAL A 294 21.15 37.04 -11.52
CA VAL A 294 20.10 36.65 -10.56
C VAL A 294 20.06 37.62 -9.39
N VAL A 295 21.23 37.94 -8.81
CA VAL A 295 21.38 38.85 -7.66
C VAL A 295 20.94 40.28 -8.02
N SER A 296 21.23 40.71 -9.25
CA SER A 296 20.85 42.03 -9.79
C SER A 296 19.43 42.10 -10.37
N SER A 297 18.72 40.98 -10.50
CA SER A 297 17.37 40.96 -11.07
C SER A 297 16.35 41.69 -10.18
N ASN A 298 15.38 42.37 -10.77
CA ASN A 298 14.25 42.93 -10.03
C ASN A 298 13.13 41.91 -9.77
N SER A 299 13.15 40.76 -10.45
CA SER A 299 12.10 39.74 -10.33
C SER A 299 12.36 38.79 -9.16
N LEU A 300 11.43 38.75 -8.19
CA LEU A 300 11.47 37.79 -7.09
C LEU A 300 11.42 36.34 -7.60
N ALA A 301 10.67 36.08 -8.68
CA ALA A 301 10.55 34.75 -9.26
C ALA A 301 11.91 34.25 -9.78
N VAL A 302 12.70 35.12 -10.41
CA VAL A 302 14.06 34.78 -10.87
C VAL A 302 14.96 34.48 -9.68
N LYS A 303 14.91 35.29 -8.62
CA LYS A 303 15.68 35.10 -7.39
C LYS A 303 15.37 33.82 -6.64
N ILE A 304 14.16 33.28 -6.78
CA ILE A 304 13.76 32.03 -6.11
C ILE A 304 13.99 30.82 -7.02
N LEU A 305 13.50 30.87 -8.26
CA LEU A 305 13.49 29.71 -9.17
C LEU A 305 14.88 29.38 -9.70
N TYR A 306 15.71 30.38 -10.00
CA TYR A 306 17.02 30.13 -10.59
C TYR A 306 17.98 29.47 -9.59
N PRO A 307 18.09 29.90 -8.33
CA PRO A 307 18.91 29.18 -7.35
C PRO A 307 18.40 27.75 -7.08
N ILE A 308 17.09 27.52 -7.05
CA ILE A 308 16.52 26.16 -6.95
C ILE A 308 16.97 25.30 -8.14
N PHE A 309 16.87 25.84 -9.35
CA PHE A 309 17.31 25.18 -10.57
C PHE A 309 18.81 24.86 -10.52
N TRP A 310 19.65 25.83 -10.12
CA TRP A 310 21.09 25.64 -9.97
C TRP A 310 21.41 24.54 -8.95
N GLY A 311 20.73 24.53 -7.80
CA GLY A 311 20.89 23.47 -6.80
C GLY A 311 20.44 22.10 -7.32
N LEU A 312 19.34 22.05 -8.08
CA LEU A 312 18.82 20.82 -8.68
C LEU A 312 19.79 20.24 -9.72
N LEU A 313 20.32 21.09 -10.59
CA LEU A 313 21.30 20.73 -11.60
C LEU A 313 22.53 20.11 -10.95
N ASN A 314 23.10 20.77 -9.94
CA ASN A 314 24.35 20.35 -9.32
C ASN A 314 24.22 19.15 -8.37
N LEU A 315 23.08 19.00 -7.67
CA LEU A 315 22.84 17.80 -6.84
C LEU A 315 22.50 16.57 -7.69
N SER A 316 21.99 16.75 -8.91
CA SER A 316 21.66 15.61 -9.80
C SER A 316 22.90 14.92 -10.37
N SER A 317 24.07 15.56 -10.30
CA SER A 317 25.32 15.09 -10.92
C SER A 317 25.26 14.96 -12.46
N PHE A 318 24.10 15.16 -13.08
CA PHE A 318 23.87 15.00 -14.53
C PHE A 318 24.22 16.26 -15.35
N GLY A 319 24.45 17.40 -14.69
CA GLY A 319 24.73 18.69 -15.34
C GLY A 319 25.68 19.58 -14.53
N ASN A 320 26.59 18.98 -13.76
CA ASN A 320 27.51 19.72 -12.91
C ASN A 320 28.57 20.42 -13.77
N GLU A 321 28.46 21.74 -13.91
CA GLU A 321 29.48 22.59 -14.55
C GLU A 321 30.11 23.52 -13.51
N LEU A 322 30.62 22.92 -12.43
CA LEU A 322 31.27 23.65 -11.35
C LEU A 322 32.72 23.96 -11.74
N ALA A 323 32.99 25.23 -12.08
CA ALA A 323 34.33 25.75 -12.32
C ALA A 323 34.76 26.70 -11.18
N PRO A 324 35.27 26.17 -10.04
CA PRO A 324 35.66 27.01 -8.91
C PRO A 324 36.94 27.81 -9.17
N THR A 325 37.02 29.02 -8.61
CA THR A 325 38.28 29.77 -8.55
C THR A 325 39.27 29.15 -7.55
N SER A 326 40.50 29.69 -7.45
CA SER A 326 41.51 29.29 -6.44
C SER A 326 41.13 29.60 -4.99
N ASN A 327 39.92 30.10 -4.74
CA ASN A 327 39.41 30.37 -3.41
C ASN A 327 39.07 29.07 -2.66
N LEU A 328 39.74 28.83 -1.53
CA LEU A 328 39.56 27.63 -0.71
C LEU A 328 38.08 27.36 -0.33
N LEU A 329 37.32 28.40 0.04
CA LEU A 329 35.91 28.23 0.42
C LEU A 329 35.04 27.75 -0.74
N GLU A 330 35.33 28.23 -1.96
CA GLU A 330 34.61 27.86 -3.17
C GLU A 330 34.91 26.41 -3.55
N VAL A 331 36.19 26.02 -3.51
CA VAL A 331 36.63 24.63 -3.76
C VAL A 331 36.00 23.67 -2.75
N MET A 332 36.03 24.00 -1.45
CA MET A 332 35.43 23.17 -0.41
C MET A 332 33.91 23.03 -0.59
N PHE A 333 33.22 24.11 -0.98
CA PHE A 333 31.78 24.07 -1.26
C PHE A 333 31.46 23.23 -2.50
N SER A 334 32.25 23.33 -3.57
CA SER A 334 32.12 22.50 -4.77
C SER A 334 32.35 21.02 -4.47
N ILE A 335 33.39 20.66 -3.71
CA ILE A 335 33.64 19.28 -3.27
C ILE A 335 32.44 18.74 -2.49
N TYR A 336 31.92 19.54 -1.55
CA TYR A 336 30.74 19.17 -0.76
C TYR A 336 29.52 18.92 -1.65
N ILE A 337 29.23 19.80 -2.61
CA ILE A 337 28.09 19.65 -3.53
C ILE A 337 28.22 18.37 -4.37
N VAL A 338 29.41 18.08 -4.90
CA VAL A 338 29.64 16.88 -5.71
C VAL A 338 29.44 15.61 -4.88
N LEU A 339 30.03 15.54 -3.69
CA LEU A 339 29.90 14.37 -2.80
C LEU A 339 28.45 14.17 -2.32
N CYS A 340 27.79 15.25 -1.89
CA CYS A 340 26.40 15.19 -1.46
C CYS A 340 25.45 14.89 -2.61
N GLY A 341 25.67 15.48 -3.79
CA GLY A 341 24.88 15.24 -4.99
C GLY A 341 24.95 13.78 -5.42
N PHE A 342 26.16 13.23 -5.54
CA PHE A 342 26.37 11.82 -5.84
C PHE A 342 25.63 10.91 -4.85
N GLY A 343 25.82 11.14 -3.54
CA GLY A 343 25.17 10.35 -2.50
C GLY A 343 23.64 10.44 -2.53
N LEU A 344 23.07 11.64 -2.66
CA LEU A 344 21.62 11.86 -2.71
C LEU A 344 21.00 11.26 -3.97
N PHE A 345 21.66 11.38 -5.11
CA PHE A 345 21.18 10.84 -6.38
C PHE A 345 21.19 9.30 -6.39
N THR A 346 22.27 8.67 -5.90
CA THR A 346 22.32 7.21 -5.75
C THR A 346 21.22 6.70 -4.81
N LEU A 347 20.97 7.40 -3.69
CA LEU A 347 19.88 7.06 -2.77
C LEU A 347 18.49 7.22 -3.43
N LEU A 348 18.29 8.26 -4.24
CA LEU A 348 17.06 8.47 -4.98
C LEU A 348 16.80 7.32 -5.96
N ILE A 349 17.79 6.98 -6.80
CA ILE A 349 17.68 5.86 -7.75
C ILE A 349 17.42 4.55 -7.02
N GLY A 350 18.19 4.25 -5.95
CA GLY A 350 18.01 3.01 -5.18
C GLY A 350 16.59 2.88 -4.61
N ASN A 351 16.05 3.97 -4.07
CA ASN A 351 14.68 3.99 -3.56
C ASN A 351 13.63 3.83 -4.67
N ILE A 352 13.84 4.46 -5.83
CA ILE A 352 12.96 4.31 -7.00
C ILE A 352 12.96 2.86 -7.50
N GLN A 353 14.12 2.22 -7.57
CA GLN A 353 14.25 0.84 -8.00
C GLN A 353 13.51 -0.12 -7.05
N VAL A 354 13.68 0.04 -5.74
CA VAL A 354 12.94 -0.77 -4.75
C VAL A 354 11.44 -0.57 -4.89
N PHE A 355 10.98 0.67 -5.05
CA PHE A 355 9.58 0.99 -5.27
C PHE A 355 9.02 0.31 -6.54
N LEU A 356 9.71 0.46 -7.66
CA LEU A 356 9.32 -0.14 -8.94
C LEU A 356 9.27 -1.67 -8.84
N HIS A 357 10.24 -2.29 -8.16
CA HIS A 357 10.22 -3.74 -7.94
C HIS A 357 8.96 -4.19 -7.18
N VAL A 358 8.57 -3.49 -6.12
CA VAL A 358 7.36 -3.84 -5.34
C VAL A 358 6.09 -3.69 -6.19
N VAL A 359 5.94 -2.58 -6.91
CA VAL A 359 4.76 -2.32 -7.75
C VAL A 359 4.67 -3.31 -8.92
N MET A 360 5.81 -3.66 -9.53
CA MET A 360 5.85 -4.55 -10.69
C MET A 360 5.89 -6.04 -10.31
N ALA A 361 6.08 -6.40 -9.03
CA ALA A 361 6.29 -7.79 -8.60
C ALA A 361 5.17 -8.73 -9.06
N LYS A 362 3.89 -8.37 -8.83
CA LYS A 362 2.73 -9.20 -9.20
C LYS A 362 2.63 -9.40 -10.71
N ASN A 363 2.78 -8.32 -11.48
CA ASN A 363 2.70 -8.36 -12.94
C ASN A 363 3.88 -9.15 -13.53
N LYS A 364 5.09 -8.97 -12.98
CA LYS A 364 6.27 -9.74 -13.40
C LYS A 364 6.10 -11.23 -13.09
N LYS A 365 5.58 -11.60 -11.92
CA LYS A 365 5.25 -12.99 -11.55
C LYS A 365 4.27 -13.61 -12.54
N MET A 366 3.20 -12.89 -12.89
CA MET A 366 2.22 -13.33 -13.91
C MET A 366 2.87 -13.53 -15.28
N GLN A 367 3.67 -12.57 -15.73
CA GLN A 367 4.31 -12.61 -17.05
C GLN A 367 5.31 -13.76 -17.18
N LEU A 368 6.13 -13.99 -16.14
CA LEU A 368 7.06 -15.11 -16.09
C LEU A 368 6.32 -16.45 -16.18
N ARG A 369 5.32 -16.66 -15.31
CA ARG A 369 4.49 -17.88 -15.34
C ARG A 369 3.83 -18.11 -16.70
N ARG A 370 3.28 -17.06 -17.33
CA ARG A 370 2.69 -17.15 -18.67
C ARG A 370 3.72 -17.59 -19.72
N ARG A 371 4.95 -17.07 -19.64
CA ARG A 371 6.04 -17.43 -20.55
C ARG A 371 6.45 -18.89 -20.37
N ASP A 372 6.61 -19.33 -19.12
CA ASP A 372 7.04 -20.69 -18.79
C ASP A 372 5.99 -21.72 -19.24
N VAL A 373 4.71 -21.45 -18.98
CA VAL A 373 3.59 -22.25 -19.46
C VAL A 373 3.56 -22.30 -20.98
N GLU A 374 3.68 -21.15 -21.66
CA GLU A 374 3.64 -21.10 -23.13
C GLU A 374 4.83 -21.82 -23.77
N TRP A 375 6.01 -21.75 -23.14
CA TRP A 375 7.17 -22.53 -23.54
C TRP A 375 6.91 -24.02 -23.35
N TRP A 376 6.41 -24.45 -22.20
CA TRP A 376 6.09 -25.84 -21.90
C TRP A 376 5.05 -26.42 -22.88
N MET A 377 3.97 -25.68 -23.16
CA MET A 377 2.94 -26.11 -24.12
C MET A 377 3.50 -26.31 -25.53
N ARG A 378 4.41 -25.43 -25.96
CA ARG A 378 5.08 -25.55 -27.27
C ARG A 378 6.03 -26.74 -27.30
N ARG A 379 6.83 -26.94 -26.24
CA ARG A 379 7.77 -28.06 -26.14
C ARG A 379 7.06 -29.42 -26.17
N ARG A 380 5.83 -29.50 -25.62
CA ARG A 380 4.97 -30.69 -25.63
C ARG A 380 4.07 -30.79 -26.87
N GLN A 381 4.15 -29.85 -27.82
CA GLN A 381 3.38 -29.85 -29.07
C GLN A 381 1.86 -29.97 -28.86
N LEU A 382 1.31 -29.27 -27.85
CA LEU A 382 -0.12 -29.35 -27.57
C LEU A 382 -0.97 -28.78 -28.73
N PRO A 383 -2.11 -29.42 -29.07
CA PRO A 383 -3.04 -28.90 -30.08
C PRO A 383 -3.54 -27.49 -29.77
N ALA A 384 -3.86 -26.72 -30.80
CA ALA A 384 -4.28 -25.32 -30.66
C ALA A 384 -5.49 -25.13 -29.74
N GLY A 385 -6.49 -26.02 -29.84
CA GLY A 385 -7.67 -25.99 -28.96
C GLY A 385 -7.33 -26.19 -27.48
N LEU A 386 -6.46 -27.15 -27.16
CA LEU A 386 -6.03 -27.41 -25.78
C LEU A 386 -5.19 -26.25 -25.23
N ARG A 387 -4.33 -25.65 -26.06
CA ARG A 387 -3.55 -24.45 -25.69
C ARG A 387 -4.47 -23.27 -25.36
N GLN A 388 -5.51 -23.03 -26.16
CA GLN A 388 -6.48 -21.97 -25.89
C GLN A 388 -7.25 -22.23 -24.59
N ARG A 389 -7.70 -23.47 -24.35
CA ARG A 389 -8.36 -23.87 -23.12
C ARG A 389 -7.47 -23.68 -21.89
N PHE A 390 -6.20 -24.12 -21.95
CA PHE A 390 -5.24 -23.92 -20.86
C PHE A 390 -4.98 -22.44 -20.57
N ARG A 391 -4.80 -21.60 -21.61
CA ARG A 391 -4.67 -20.14 -21.45
C ARG A 391 -5.90 -19.49 -20.84
N HIS A 392 -7.10 -20.00 -21.15
CA HIS A 392 -8.34 -19.53 -20.54
C HIS A 392 -8.38 -19.88 -19.06
N PHE A 393 -8.11 -21.15 -18.73
CA PHE A 393 -8.02 -21.64 -17.36
C PHE A 393 -7.02 -20.84 -16.51
N GLU A 394 -5.77 -20.66 -16.96
CA GLU A 394 -4.76 -19.92 -16.19
C GLU A 394 -5.13 -18.43 -16.01
N ARG A 395 -5.73 -17.78 -17.02
CA ARG A 395 -6.21 -16.39 -16.89
C ARG A 395 -7.32 -16.28 -15.85
N GLN A 396 -8.23 -17.23 -15.84
CA GLN A 396 -9.33 -17.26 -14.88
C GLN A 396 -8.83 -17.56 -13.47
N LYS A 397 -7.97 -18.58 -13.32
CA LYS A 397 -7.32 -18.92 -12.04
C LYS A 397 -6.58 -17.72 -11.46
N TRP A 398 -5.89 -16.93 -12.28
CA TRP A 398 -5.20 -15.71 -11.84
C TRP A 398 -6.16 -14.59 -11.41
N ARG A 399 -7.33 -14.46 -12.04
CA ARG A 399 -8.34 -13.45 -11.67
C ARG A 399 -9.02 -13.76 -10.34
N VAL A 400 -9.32 -15.04 -10.11
CA VAL A 400 -10.00 -15.51 -8.90
C VAL A 400 -9.02 -15.60 -7.73
N MET A 401 -7.92 -16.32 -7.92
CA MET A 401 -6.98 -16.67 -6.83
C MET A 401 -5.76 -15.74 -6.76
N GLY A 402 -5.73 -14.66 -7.55
CA GLY A 402 -4.59 -13.73 -7.59
C GLY A 402 -3.25 -14.31 -8.05
N GLY A 403 -3.21 -15.58 -8.46
CA GLY A 403 -1.99 -16.27 -8.88
C GLY A 403 -1.27 -17.08 -7.82
N GLU A 404 -1.81 -17.17 -6.61
CA GLU A 404 -1.33 -18.02 -5.53
C GLU A 404 -2.36 -19.11 -5.25
N ASP A 405 -1.89 -20.33 -4.95
CA ASP A 405 -2.80 -21.38 -4.53
C ASP A 405 -3.21 -21.06 -3.09
N GLU A 406 -4.46 -20.64 -2.87
CA GLU A 406 -4.97 -20.29 -1.52
C GLU A 406 -4.84 -21.44 -0.50
N MET A 407 -4.61 -22.67 -0.93
CA MET A 407 -4.34 -23.79 -0.03
C MET A 407 -2.85 -24.07 0.21
N ARG A 408 -1.92 -23.47 -0.53
CA ARG A 408 -0.48 -23.74 -0.32
C ARG A 408 0.01 -23.25 1.03
N TRP A 409 -0.43 -22.08 1.48
CA TRP A 409 -0.08 -21.59 2.82
C TRP A 409 -0.76 -22.41 3.92
N ILE A 410 -1.93 -23.00 3.63
CA ILE A 410 -2.63 -23.92 4.55
C ILE A 410 -1.81 -25.19 4.77
N GLU A 411 -1.06 -25.67 3.78
CA GLU A 411 -0.14 -26.81 3.92
C GLU A 411 1.05 -26.50 4.85
N GLU A 412 1.48 -25.23 4.92
CA GLU A 412 2.58 -24.76 5.78
C GLU A 412 2.16 -24.58 7.25
N LEU A 413 0.85 -24.60 7.55
CA LEU A 413 0.35 -24.46 8.93
C LEU A 413 0.58 -25.71 9.77
N PRO A 414 0.74 -25.56 11.11
CA PRO A 414 0.66 -26.69 12.04
C PRO A 414 -0.65 -27.47 11.85
N GLU A 415 -0.58 -28.80 12.00
CA GLU A 415 -1.69 -29.69 11.66
C GLU A 415 -3.00 -29.35 12.36
N GLY A 416 -2.95 -28.95 13.65
CA GLY A 416 -4.14 -28.57 14.42
C GLY A 416 -4.87 -27.38 13.80
N LEU A 417 -4.15 -26.28 13.54
CA LEU A 417 -4.73 -25.07 12.96
C LEU A 417 -5.24 -25.30 11.54
N ARG A 418 -4.51 -26.11 10.76
CA ARG A 418 -4.94 -26.54 9.42
C ARG A 418 -6.29 -27.27 9.47
N ARG A 419 -6.46 -28.21 10.39
CA ARG A 419 -7.72 -28.97 10.56
C ARG A 419 -8.87 -28.05 10.94
N ASP A 420 -8.67 -27.15 11.90
CA ASP A 420 -9.70 -26.22 12.36
C ASP A 420 -10.22 -25.30 11.23
N ILE A 421 -9.30 -24.75 10.43
CA ILE A 421 -9.64 -23.90 9.29
C ILE A 421 -10.40 -24.71 8.23
N LYS A 422 -9.90 -25.89 7.86
CA LYS A 422 -10.58 -26.77 6.90
C LYS A 422 -11.99 -27.10 7.38
N ARG A 423 -12.16 -27.50 8.63
CA ARG A 423 -13.47 -27.77 9.25
C ARG A 423 -14.39 -26.59 9.09
N TYR A 424 -13.95 -25.38 9.49
CA TYR A 424 -14.78 -24.18 9.38
C TYR A 424 -15.27 -23.90 7.95
N LEU A 425 -14.41 -24.12 6.94
CA LEU A 425 -14.74 -23.82 5.54
C LEU A 425 -15.68 -24.83 4.88
N CYS A 426 -15.61 -26.12 5.23
CA CYS A 426 -16.34 -27.16 4.49
C CYS A 426 -17.44 -27.88 5.30
N LEU A 427 -17.51 -27.74 6.63
CA LEU A 427 -18.45 -28.49 7.48
C LEU A 427 -19.91 -28.29 7.05
N ASP A 428 -20.33 -27.04 6.79
CA ASP A 428 -21.71 -26.74 6.41
C ASP A 428 -22.08 -27.34 5.06
N LEU A 429 -21.14 -27.39 4.12
CA LEU A 429 -21.32 -28.02 2.81
C LEU A 429 -21.41 -29.53 2.93
N ILE A 430 -20.54 -30.14 3.75
CA ILE A 430 -20.54 -31.59 4.01
C ILE A 430 -21.85 -32.00 4.70
N LYS A 431 -22.34 -31.23 5.68
CA LYS A 431 -23.59 -31.51 6.40
C LYS A 431 -24.85 -31.41 5.55
N LYS A 432 -24.79 -30.81 4.34
CA LYS A 432 -25.90 -30.83 3.37
C LYS A 432 -26.12 -32.22 2.77
N VAL A 433 -25.12 -33.09 2.80
CA VAL A 433 -25.31 -34.49 2.41
C VAL A 433 -26.12 -35.19 3.51
N PRO A 434 -27.30 -35.76 3.20
CA PRO A 434 -28.17 -36.38 4.21
C PRO A 434 -27.49 -37.51 5.01
N LEU A 435 -26.54 -38.22 4.39
CA LEU A 435 -25.73 -39.23 5.06
C LEU A 435 -24.84 -38.61 6.14
N PHE A 436 -24.16 -37.50 5.84
CA PHE A 436 -23.16 -36.91 6.73
C PHE A 436 -23.78 -36.06 7.84
N HIS A 437 -25.01 -35.57 7.65
CA HIS A 437 -25.71 -34.72 8.61
C HIS A 437 -25.76 -35.28 10.04
N ASN A 438 -25.91 -36.61 10.17
CA ASN A 438 -26.09 -37.29 11.46
C ASN A 438 -24.83 -38.04 11.93
N LEU A 439 -23.66 -37.79 11.34
CA LEU A 439 -22.41 -38.41 11.76
C LEU A 439 -21.82 -37.69 12.98
N ASP A 440 -21.07 -38.43 13.79
CA ASP A 440 -20.34 -37.87 14.93
C ASP A 440 -19.30 -36.85 14.44
N ASP A 441 -19.05 -35.80 15.23
CA ASP A 441 -18.10 -34.73 14.88
C ASP A 441 -16.70 -35.27 14.55
N LEU A 442 -16.25 -36.33 15.23
CA LEU A 442 -14.99 -37.00 14.94
C LEU A 442 -14.91 -37.51 13.48
N ILE A 443 -16.00 -38.05 12.94
CA ILE A 443 -16.05 -38.55 11.57
C ILE A 443 -16.10 -37.38 10.59
N LEU A 444 -16.87 -36.34 10.92
CA LEU A 444 -16.93 -35.11 10.13
C LEU A 444 -15.57 -34.43 10.04
N ASP A 445 -14.79 -34.40 11.12
CA ASP A 445 -13.42 -33.89 11.13
C ASP A 445 -12.50 -34.66 10.20
N ASN A 446 -12.60 -35.99 10.21
CA ASN A 446 -11.84 -36.84 9.31
C ASN A 446 -12.21 -36.61 7.83
N ILE A 447 -13.48 -36.33 7.54
CA ILE A 447 -13.92 -35.95 6.19
C ILE A 447 -13.36 -34.58 5.83
N CYS A 448 -13.50 -33.58 6.70
CA CYS A 448 -13.05 -32.21 6.49
C CYS A 448 -11.53 -32.11 6.27
N ASP A 449 -10.73 -32.94 6.96
CA ASP A 449 -9.27 -32.93 6.78
C ASP A 449 -8.85 -33.46 5.39
N ARG A 450 -9.63 -34.38 4.82
CA ARG A 450 -9.33 -35.06 3.54
C ARG A 450 -9.87 -34.33 2.31
N VAL A 451 -10.79 -33.38 2.45
CA VAL A 451 -11.26 -32.62 1.30
C VAL A 451 -10.19 -31.69 0.73
N ARG A 452 -10.20 -31.53 -0.60
CA ARG A 452 -9.31 -30.63 -1.35
C ARG A 452 -10.13 -29.63 -2.14
N LEU A 453 -9.68 -28.38 -2.20
CA LEU A 453 -10.32 -27.35 -3.02
C LEU A 453 -9.82 -27.46 -4.47
N LEU A 454 -10.75 -27.52 -5.42
CA LEU A 454 -10.47 -27.46 -6.86
C LEU A 454 -11.25 -26.32 -7.51
N VAL A 455 -10.63 -25.69 -8.50
CA VAL A 455 -11.19 -24.58 -9.29
C VAL A 455 -11.38 -25.04 -10.73
N TYR A 456 -12.54 -24.74 -11.30
CA TYR A 456 -12.92 -25.10 -12.66
C TYR A 456 -13.17 -23.85 -13.51
N SER A 457 -12.77 -23.89 -14.77
CA SER A 457 -13.11 -22.85 -15.74
C SER A 457 -14.56 -22.96 -16.20
N LYS A 458 -15.10 -21.87 -16.73
CA LYS A 458 -16.37 -21.91 -17.45
C LYS A 458 -16.30 -22.91 -18.60
N ASP A 459 -17.43 -23.59 -18.86
CA ASP A 459 -17.64 -24.63 -19.88
C ASP A 459 -16.79 -25.89 -19.70
N GLU A 460 -16.11 -26.02 -18.56
CA GLU A 460 -15.34 -27.20 -18.20
C GLU A 460 -16.28 -28.34 -17.77
N LYS A 461 -16.06 -29.53 -18.31
CA LYS A 461 -16.80 -30.73 -17.91
C LYS A 461 -16.16 -31.30 -16.64
N ILE A 462 -16.93 -31.39 -15.55
CA ILE A 462 -16.48 -31.99 -14.29
C ILE A 462 -16.54 -33.52 -14.38
N LEU A 463 -17.67 -34.04 -14.86
CA LEU A 463 -17.96 -35.47 -15.05
C LEU A 463 -18.78 -35.65 -16.32
N SER A 464 -18.59 -36.75 -17.05
CA SER A 464 -19.46 -37.13 -18.17
C SER A 464 -20.33 -38.34 -17.80
N GLU A 465 -21.52 -38.41 -18.37
CA GLU A 465 -22.40 -39.57 -18.19
C GLU A 465 -21.68 -40.86 -18.62
N GLY A 466 -21.69 -41.88 -17.76
CA GLY A 466 -21.01 -43.15 -17.99
C GLY A 466 -19.55 -43.22 -17.50
N ASP A 467 -18.90 -42.08 -17.23
CA ASP A 467 -17.52 -42.05 -16.71
C ASP A 467 -17.47 -42.58 -15.27
N PRO A 468 -16.37 -43.22 -14.84
CA PRO A 468 -16.21 -43.65 -13.45
C PRO A 468 -16.16 -42.44 -12.51
N VAL A 469 -17.01 -42.43 -11.49
CA VAL A 469 -17.04 -41.38 -10.46
C VAL A 469 -15.87 -41.60 -9.51
N LEU A 470 -14.84 -40.76 -9.64
CA LEU A 470 -13.62 -40.84 -8.82
C LEU A 470 -13.71 -40.05 -7.51
N ARG A 471 -14.58 -39.04 -7.48
CA ARG A 471 -14.64 -38.06 -6.41
C ARG A 471 -16.06 -37.56 -6.20
N MET A 472 -16.36 -37.22 -4.95
CA MET A 472 -17.57 -36.48 -4.58
C MET A 472 -17.21 -35.01 -4.50
N PHE A 473 -18.02 -34.12 -5.08
CA PHE A 473 -17.74 -32.68 -5.06
C PHE A 473 -18.86 -31.92 -4.35
N PHE A 474 -18.47 -30.87 -3.64
CA PHE A 474 -19.32 -29.95 -2.91
C PHE A 474 -19.12 -28.56 -3.49
N VAL A 475 -20.12 -28.04 -4.19
CA VAL A 475 -20.03 -26.74 -4.88
C VAL A 475 -20.04 -25.63 -3.85
N VAL A 476 -18.94 -24.87 -3.77
CA VAL A 476 -18.80 -23.70 -2.90
C VAL A 476 -19.31 -22.46 -3.62
N HIS A 477 -18.85 -22.28 -4.86
CA HIS A 477 -19.16 -21.13 -5.70
C HIS A 477 -19.36 -21.56 -7.17
N GLY A 478 -20.13 -20.77 -7.91
CA GLY A 478 -20.49 -21.04 -9.30
C GLY A 478 -21.67 -21.99 -9.46
N ARG A 479 -22.11 -22.17 -10.71
CA ARG A 479 -23.26 -23.00 -11.07
C ARG A 479 -22.84 -24.09 -12.04
N VAL A 480 -23.35 -25.30 -11.80
CA VAL A 480 -23.02 -26.47 -12.61
C VAL A 480 -24.28 -26.97 -13.31
N LYS A 481 -24.26 -27.06 -14.63
CA LYS A 481 -25.33 -27.63 -15.42
C LYS A 481 -25.25 -29.15 -15.37
N TYR A 482 -26.33 -29.77 -14.94
CA TYR A 482 -26.61 -31.20 -15.04
C TYR A 482 -27.29 -31.49 -16.38
N SER A 483 -26.86 -32.54 -17.08
CA SER A 483 -27.48 -33.00 -18.33
C SER A 483 -27.47 -34.53 -18.38
N GLN A 484 -28.64 -35.14 -18.48
CA GLN A 484 -28.83 -36.59 -18.58
C GLN A 484 -29.58 -36.95 -19.85
N CYS A 485 -29.09 -37.95 -20.59
CA CYS A 485 -29.76 -38.47 -21.77
C CYS A 485 -30.88 -39.45 -21.38
N LEU A 486 -32.12 -39.15 -21.76
CA LEU A 486 -33.27 -40.04 -21.60
C LEU A 486 -33.60 -40.77 -22.91
N SER A 487 -34.37 -41.86 -22.79
CA SER A 487 -34.86 -42.62 -23.95
C SER A 487 -35.68 -41.72 -24.90
N LYS A 488 -35.49 -41.89 -26.22
CA LYS A 488 -36.04 -41.06 -27.32
C LYS A 488 -35.30 -39.73 -27.61
N GLY A 489 -34.05 -39.58 -27.17
CA GLY A 489 -33.25 -38.39 -27.49
C GLY A 489 -33.66 -37.13 -26.71
N MET A 490 -34.52 -37.26 -25.69
CA MET A 490 -34.81 -36.18 -24.75
C MET A 490 -33.66 -36.03 -23.77
N VAL A 491 -33.25 -34.79 -23.47
CA VAL A 491 -32.20 -34.49 -22.50
C VAL A 491 -32.82 -33.77 -21.30
N ALA A 492 -32.75 -34.39 -20.11
CA ALA A 492 -33.13 -33.71 -18.88
C ALA A 492 -31.98 -32.79 -18.46
N THR A 493 -32.28 -31.52 -18.25
CA THR A 493 -31.29 -30.55 -17.78
C THR A 493 -31.75 -29.88 -16.49
N SER A 494 -30.82 -29.65 -15.58
CA SER A 494 -31.05 -28.89 -14.35
C SER A 494 -29.78 -28.11 -13.99
N VAL A 495 -29.90 -27.17 -13.06
CA VAL A 495 -28.76 -26.37 -12.59
C VAL A 495 -28.54 -26.67 -11.12
N LEU A 496 -27.31 -27.02 -10.79
CA LEU A 496 -26.84 -27.20 -9.43
C LEU A 496 -26.30 -25.86 -8.93
N GLU A 497 -26.97 -25.32 -7.92
CA GLU A 497 -26.63 -24.07 -7.26
C GLU A 497 -25.55 -24.28 -6.17
N PRO A 498 -24.90 -23.21 -5.68
CA PRO A 498 -23.97 -23.28 -4.57
C PRO A 498 -24.53 -24.01 -3.34
N GLY A 499 -23.73 -24.89 -2.75
CA GLY A 499 -24.16 -25.80 -1.70
C GLY A 499 -24.71 -27.14 -2.20
N GLY A 500 -24.93 -27.29 -3.50
CA GLY A 500 -25.18 -28.58 -4.12
C GLY A 500 -23.94 -29.48 -4.08
N PHE A 501 -24.17 -30.78 -4.24
CA PHE A 501 -23.12 -31.78 -4.35
C PHE A 501 -23.39 -32.74 -5.50
N LEU A 502 -22.34 -33.42 -5.96
CA LEU A 502 -22.40 -34.40 -7.04
C LEU A 502 -21.42 -35.56 -6.76
N GLY A 503 -21.67 -36.72 -7.37
CA GLY A 503 -20.96 -37.97 -7.07
C GLY A 503 -21.55 -38.77 -5.91
N ASP A 504 -22.86 -38.65 -5.66
CA ASP A 504 -23.56 -39.35 -4.58
C ASP A 504 -23.63 -40.87 -4.79
N GLU A 505 -23.38 -41.33 -6.02
CA GLU A 505 -23.21 -42.74 -6.37
C GLU A 505 -22.14 -43.42 -5.51
N LEU A 506 -21.08 -42.67 -5.15
CA LEU A 506 -19.99 -43.15 -4.29
C LEU A 506 -20.44 -43.55 -2.90
N LEU A 507 -21.49 -42.90 -2.37
CA LEU A 507 -22.02 -43.20 -1.04
C LEU A 507 -22.62 -44.61 -0.99
N SER A 508 -23.26 -45.05 -2.08
CA SER A 508 -23.80 -46.40 -2.18
C SER A 508 -22.70 -47.44 -2.42
N TRP A 509 -21.67 -47.07 -3.19
CA TRP A 509 -20.54 -47.93 -3.52
C TRP A 509 -19.65 -48.23 -2.31
N CYS A 510 -19.27 -47.22 -1.52
CA CYS A 510 -18.34 -47.40 -0.40
C CYS A 510 -18.93 -48.24 0.75
N LEU A 511 -20.26 -48.32 0.85
CA LEU A 511 -20.95 -49.14 1.84
C LEU A 511 -21.35 -50.53 1.33
N ARG A 512 -21.12 -50.83 0.06
CA ARG A 512 -21.42 -52.14 -0.53
C ARG A 512 -20.50 -53.23 0.04
N ARG A 513 -21.06 -54.42 0.29
CA ARG A 513 -20.37 -55.65 0.73
C ARG A 513 -20.86 -56.88 -0.06
N PRO A 514 -19.95 -57.74 -0.60
CA PRO A 514 -18.50 -57.57 -0.63
C PRO A 514 -18.10 -56.30 -1.40
N PHE A 515 -16.92 -55.76 -1.09
CA PHE A 515 -16.43 -54.58 -1.78
C PHE A 515 -16.22 -54.90 -3.26
N ILE A 516 -16.55 -53.92 -4.11
CA ILE A 516 -16.30 -53.99 -5.54
C ILE A 516 -15.27 -52.92 -5.86
N ASP A 517 -14.12 -53.31 -6.41
CA ASP A 517 -13.07 -52.35 -6.73
C ASP A 517 -13.42 -51.46 -7.93
N ARG A 518 -14.41 -51.86 -8.74
CA ARG A 518 -14.96 -51.05 -9.82
C ARG A 518 -15.81 -49.90 -9.26
N LEU A 519 -15.43 -48.67 -9.62
CA LEU A 519 -16.17 -47.44 -9.30
C LEU A 519 -17.52 -47.37 -10.03
N PRO A 520 -18.52 -46.69 -9.44
CA PRO A 520 -19.80 -46.48 -10.10
C PRO A 520 -19.64 -45.53 -11.30
N ALA A 521 -20.47 -45.73 -12.32
CA ALA A 521 -20.55 -44.83 -13.46
C ALA A 521 -21.43 -43.61 -13.10
N SER A 522 -21.06 -42.43 -13.59
CA SER A 522 -21.80 -41.19 -13.42
C SER A 522 -23.16 -41.27 -14.11
N SER A 523 -24.23 -40.88 -13.42
CA SER A 523 -25.59 -40.92 -13.99
C SER A 523 -25.86 -39.79 -15.01
N ALA A 524 -25.00 -38.78 -15.08
CA ALA A 524 -25.19 -37.59 -15.91
C ALA A 524 -23.87 -36.88 -16.25
N THR A 525 -23.95 -35.94 -17.18
CA THR A 525 -22.86 -35.01 -17.53
C THR A 525 -23.02 -33.70 -16.75
N PHE A 526 -21.92 -33.23 -16.16
CA PHE A 526 -21.87 -32.01 -15.35
C PHE A 526 -20.89 -31.01 -15.97
N VAL A 527 -21.38 -29.81 -16.29
CA VAL A 527 -20.60 -28.76 -16.97
C VAL A 527 -20.70 -27.44 -16.21
N CYS A 528 -19.56 -26.79 -15.96
CA CYS A 528 -19.53 -25.49 -15.30
C CYS A 528 -20.13 -24.40 -16.20
N MET A 529 -21.19 -23.73 -15.74
CA MET A 529 -21.78 -22.58 -16.46
C MET A 529 -20.97 -21.29 -16.22
N GLU A 530 -20.28 -21.25 -15.08
CA GLU A 530 -19.49 -20.14 -14.57
C GLU A 530 -18.19 -20.70 -13.96
N PRO A 531 -17.18 -19.86 -13.70
CA PRO A 531 -16.09 -20.19 -12.78
C PRO A 531 -16.62 -20.85 -11.51
N ALA A 532 -16.24 -22.09 -11.26
CA ALA A 532 -16.75 -22.85 -10.13
C ALA A 532 -15.62 -23.30 -9.19
N GLU A 533 -15.91 -23.24 -7.90
CA GLU A 533 -15.03 -23.72 -6.84
C GLU A 533 -15.75 -24.82 -6.09
N ALA A 534 -15.06 -25.93 -5.86
CA ALA A 534 -15.64 -27.07 -5.17
C ALA A 534 -14.64 -27.72 -4.23
N PHE A 535 -15.11 -28.11 -3.04
CA PHE A 535 -14.41 -29.07 -2.22
C PHE A 535 -14.64 -30.46 -2.78
N VAL A 536 -13.60 -31.29 -2.74
CA VAL A 536 -13.60 -32.59 -3.39
C VAL A 536 -13.08 -33.64 -2.42
N LEU A 537 -13.84 -34.73 -2.28
CA LEU A 537 -13.50 -35.90 -1.49
C LEU A 537 -13.25 -37.08 -2.43
N ASP A 538 -12.03 -37.62 -2.41
CA ASP A 538 -11.66 -38.78 -3.24
C ASP A 538 -12.40 -40.04 -2.79
N ALA A 539 -12.75 -40.91 -3.75
CA ALA A 539 -13.49 -42.16 -3.48
C ALA A 539 -12.74 -43.08 -2.51
N TYR A 540 -11.41 -43.14 -2.60
CA TYR A 540 -10.57 -43.94 -1.70
C TYR A 540 -10.51 -43.37 -0.28
N ASP A 541 -10.50 -42.05 -0.13
CA ASP A 541 -10.58 -41.40 1.18
C ASP A 541 -11.95 -41.66 1.83
N LEU A 542 -13.02 -41.55 1.05
CA LEU A 542 -14.36 -41.91 1.53
C LEU A 542 -14.44 -43.39 1.93
N ARG A 543 -13.85 -44.30 1.14
CA ARG A 543 -13.77 -45.73 1.46
C ARG A 543 -12.99 -45.98 2.75
N TYR A 544 -11.86 -45.30 2.94
CA TYR A 544 -11.07 -45.39 4.16
C TYR A 544 -11.90 -44.97 5.38
N ILE A 545 -12.61 -43.84 5.30
CA ILE A 545 -13.45 -43.34 6.41
C ILE A 545 -14.58 -44.30 6.73
N THR A 546 -15.29 -44.82 5.71
CA THR A 546 -16.41 -45.72 5.94
C THR A 546 -15.99 -47.09 6.47
N ASP A 547 -14.77 -47.53 6.15
CA ASP A 547 -14.20 -48.76 6.70
C ASP A 547 -13.68 -48.56 8.13
N HIS A 548 -12.98 -47.45 8.39
CA HIS A 548 -12.45 -47.13 9.72
C HIS A 548 -13.57 -46.91 10.75
N PHE A 549 -14.65 -46.22 10.38
CA PHE A 549 -15.80 -45.96 11.24
C PHE A 549 -16.99 -46.88 10.95
N ARG A 550 -16.72 -48.14 10.58
CA ARG A 550 -17.73 -49.12 10.15
C ARG A 550 -18.93 -49.25 11.10
N TYR A 551 -18.71 -49.14 12.41
CA TYR A 551 -19.76 -49.24 13.43
C TYR A 551 -20.88 -48.20 13.27
N ARG A 552 -20.57 -46.97 12.84
CA ARG A 552 -21.60 -45.95 12.55
C ARG A 552 -22.29 -46.16 11.22
N PHE A 553 -21.52 -46.50 10.19
CA PHE A 553 -22.06 -46.72 8.85
C PHE A 553 -22.91 -47.99 8.73
N ALA A 554 -22.77 -48.94 9.65
CA ALA A 554 -23.62 -50.13 9.77
C ALA A 554 -24.96 -49.87 10.49
N SER A 555 -25.18 -48.68 11.07
CA SER A 555 -26.39 -48.42 11.86
C SER A 555 -27.68 -48.49 11.04
N LYS A 556 -28.74 -49.07 11.61
CA LYS A 556 -30.06 -49.20 10.94
C LYS A 556 -30.64 -47.85 10.52
N ARG A 557 -30.42 -46.80 11.31
CA ARG A 557 -30.88 -45.43 11.02
C ARG A 557 -30.22 -44.88 9.76
N LEU A 558 -28.89 -44.98 9.66
CA LEU A 558 -28.14 -44.49 8.52
C LEU A 558 -28.45 -45.30 7.24
N ARG A 559 -28.61 -46.64 7.38
CA ARG A 559 -29.07 -47.51 6.29
C ARG A 559 -30.44 -47.07 5.74
N ARG A 560 -31.39 -46.68 6.59
CA ARG A 560 -32.70 -46.14 6.17
C ARG A 560 -32.57 -44.82 5.42
N THR A 561 -31.80 -43.88 5.97
CA THR A 561 -31.52 -42.59 5.31
C THR A 561 -30.91 -42.81 3.93
N MET A 562 -29.96 -43.73 3.83
CA MET A 562 -29.33 -44.07 2.55
C MET A 562 -30.29 -44.67 1.52
N ARG A 563 -31.13 -45.63 1.91
CA ARG A 563 -32.17 -46.15 1.00
C ARG A 563 -33.14 -45.06 0.57
N TYR A 564 -33.51 -44.17 1.49
CA TYR A 564 -34.46 -43.10 1.19
C TYR A 564 -33.89 -42.07 0.22
N TYR A 565 -32.60 -41.73 0.30
CA TYR A 565 -31.96 -40.71 -0.55
C TYR A 565 -31.28 -41.29 -1.80
N SER A 566 -31.04 -42.60 -1.87
CA SER A 566 -30.41 -43.24 -3.03
C SER A 566 -31.30 -43.19 -4.29
N SER A 567 -30.76 -42.67 -5.39
CA SER A 567 -31.48 -42.60 -6.67
C SER A 567 -31.88 -44.00 -7.19
N ASN A 568 -31.04 -45.01 -6.98
CA ASN A 568 -31.31 -46.40 -7.35
C ASN A 568 -32.52 -46.97 -6.61
N TRP A 569 -32.59 -46.76 -5.28
CA TRP A 569 -33.72 -47.22 -4.47
C TRP A 569 -35.01 -46.46 -4.78
N ARG A 570 -34.93 -45.15 -5.02
CA ARG A 570 -36.09 -44.34 -5.45
C ARG A 570 -36.62 -44.78 -6.81
N THR A 571 -35.74 -45.01 -7.78
CA THR A 571 -36.10 -45.51 -9.11
C THR A 571 -36.74 -46.89 -9.01
N TRP A 572 -36.15 -47.79 -8.23
CA TRP A 572 -36.72 -49.13 -7.99
C TRP A 572 -38.11 -49.04 -7.34
N ALA A 573 -38.28 -48.20 -6.32
CA ALA A 573 -39.58 -48.00 -5.66
C ALA A 573 -40.62 -47.42 -6.63
N ALA A 574 -40.25 -46.41 -7.42
CA ALA A 574 -41.13 -45.81 -8.42
C ALA A 574 -41.59 -46.82 -9.47
N VAL A 575 -40.66 -47.63 -10.00
CA VAL A 575 -40.97 -48.70 -10.95
C VAL A 575 -41.93 -49.73 -10.34
N ASN A 576 -41.69 -50.17 -9.10
CA ASN A 576 -42.57 -51.13 -8.41
C ASN A 576 -43.96 -50.56 -8.14
N ILE A 577 -44.07 -49.30 -7.71
CA ILE A 577 -45.35 -48.61 -7.52
C ILE A 577 -46.10 -48.50 -8.86
N GLN A 578 -45.41 -48.14 -9.95
CA GLN A 578 -45.99 -48.08 -11.29
C GLN A 578 -46.53 -49.46 -11.74
N PHE A 579 -45.81 -50.54 -11.48
CA PHE A 579 -46.28 -51.91 -11.76
C PHE A 579 -47.49 -52.30 -10.93
N ALA A 580 -47.46 -52.04 -9.61
CA ALA A 580 -48.56 -52.35 -8.71
C ALA A 580 -49.84 -51.60 -9.14
N TRP A 581 -49.71 -50.31 -9.46
CA TRP A 581 -50.81 -49.48 -9.94
C TRP A 581 -51.40 -49.97 -11.27
N ARG A 582 -50.56 -50.36 -12.24
CA ARG A 582 -51.03 -50.93 -13.51
C ARG A 582 -51.77 -52.25 -13.31
N ARG A 583 -51.22 -53.17 -12.50
CA ARG A 583 -51.89 -54.44 -12.14
C ARG A 583 -53.25 -54.20 -11.48
N TYR A 584 -53.31 -53.24 -10.57
CA TYR A 584 -54.56 -52.83 -9.93
C TYR A 584 -55.58 -52.27 -10.93
N ARG A 585 -55.14 -51.37 -11.83
CA ARG A 585 -56.00 -50.84 -12.91
C ARG A 585 -56.54 -51.93 -13.83
N ILE A 586 -55.72 -52.91 -14.19
CA ILE A 586 -56.14 -54.05 -15.02
C ILE A 586 -57.21 -54.88 -14.29
N ARG A 587 -57.03 -55.16 -12.99
CA ARG A 587 -58.00 -55.93 -12.19
C ARG A 587 -59.34 -55.18 -11.99
N ARG A 588 -59.31 -53.87 -11.77
CA ARG A 588 -60.53 -53.06 -11.58
C ARG A 588 -61.29 -52.71 -12.86
N ARG A 589 -60.66 -52.82 -14.03
CA ARG A 589 -61.30 -52.54 -15.33
C ARG A 589 -62.07 -53.71 -15.95
N GLY A 590 -62.24 -54.85 -15.25
CA GLY A 590 -63.14 -55.97 -15.56
C GLY A 590 -63.31 -56.31 -17.05
N ARG A 591 -62.66 -57.40 -17.54
CA ARG A 591 -62.83 -58.00 -18.89
C ARG A 591 -63.40 -57.04 -19.96
N ALA A 592 -62.63 -56.01 -20.32
CA ALA A 592 -62.77 -55.40 -21.63
C ALA A 592 -61.80 -56.11 -22.58
N ILE A 593 -62.31 -56.46 -23.76
CA ILE A 593 -61.65 -57.07 -24.92
C ILE A 593 -60.25 -56.46 -25.13
N PRO A 594 -59.21 -57.24 -25.47
CA PRO A 594 -57.86 -56.70 -25.57
C PRO A 594 -57.75 -55.78 -26.79
N ASP A 595 -57.72 -54.47 -26.57
CA ASP A 595 -57.15 -53.54 -27.53
C ASP A 595 -55.66 -53.86 -27.67
N VAL A 596 -55.29 -54.35 -28.85
CA VAL A 596 -53.91 -54.54 -29.29
C VAL A 596 -53.28 -53.16 -29.50
N VAL A 597 -52.94 -52.47 -28.42
CA VAL A 597 -52.13 -51.25 -28.47
C VAL A 597 -51.08 -51.30 -27.35
N ASN A 598 -49.82 -51.37 -27.77
CA ASN A 598 -48.57 -51.21 -27.01
C ASN A 598 -47.91 -52.42 -26.33
N GLY A 599 -47.80 -53.55 -27.03
CA GLY A 599 -46.84 -54.62 -26.68
C GLY A 599 -45.38 -54.13 -26.54
N SER A 600 -44.99 -53.02 -27.18
CA SER A 600 -43.64 -52.44 -27.08
C SER A 600 -43.33 -51.78 -25.73
N MET A 601 -44.29 -51.04 -25.15
CA MET A 601 -44.09 -50.39 -23.85
C MET A 601 -44.16 -51.38 -22.69
N ASP A 602 -45.08 -52.35 -22.76
CA ASP A 602 -45.18 -53.39 -21.75
C ASP A 602 -44.02 -54.38 -21.84
N ASN A 603 -43.49 -54.68 -23.04
CA ASN A 603 -42.23 -55.43 -23.17
C ASN A 603 -41.01 -54.66 -22.66
N ARG A 604 -40.94 -53.34 -22.87
CA ARG A 604 -39.87 -52.50 -22.30
C ARG A 604 -39.96 -52.41 -20.79
N LEU A 605 -41.16 -52.28 -20.24
CA LEU A 605 -41.38 -52.33 -18.81
C LEU A 605 -41.09 -53.73 -18.28
N LEU A 606 -41.47 -54.80 -18.95
CA LEU A 606 -41.07 -56.17 -18.60
C LEU A 606 -39.56 -56.36 -18.71
N GLN A 607 -38.86 -55.71 -19.64
CA GLN A 607 -37.39 -55.66 -19.68
C GLN A 607 -36.82 -54.87 -18.51
N TYR A 608 -37.34 -53.68 -18.18
CA TYR A 608 -36.94 -52.92 -16.99
C TYR A 608 -37.30 -53.68 -15.71
N ALA A 609 -38.41 -54.42 -15.67
CA ALA A 609 -38.81 -55.29 -14.59
C ALA A 609 -37.92 -56.52 -14.52
N ALA A 610 -37.51 -57.10 -15.64
CA ALA A 610 -36.51 -58.16 -15.66
C ALA A 610 -35.14 -57.62 -15.21
N MET A 611 -34.82 -56.35 -15.49
CA MET A 611 -33.56 -55.71 -15.11
C MET A 611 -33.54 -55.22 -13.64
N PHE A 612 -34.69 -54.77 -13.10
CA PHE A 612 -34.86 -54.21 -11.75
C PHE A 612 -35.59 -55.13 -10.76
N MET A 613 -36.34 -56.15 -11.21
CA MET A 613 -36.91 -57.20 -10.37
C MET A 613 -36.04 -58.46 -10.31
N SER A 614 -35.13 -58.72 -11.28
CA SER A 614 -34.10 -59.75 -11.08
C SER A 614 -33.06 -59.35 -10.03
N LEU A 615 -32.95 -58.06 -9.75
CA LEU A 615 -32.08 -57.51 -8.72
C LEU A 615 -32.89 -56.46 -7.93
N ARG A 616 -33.58 -56.88 -6.86
CA ARG A 616 -33.77 -55.97 -5.70
C ARG A 616 -32.42 -55.26 -5.52
N PRO A 617 -32.33 -53.91 -5.46
CA PRO A 617 -31.07 -53.23 -5.30
C PRO A 617 -30.39 -53.91 -4.12
N HIS A 618 -29.30 -54.61 -4.38
CA HIS A 618 -28.84 -55.63 -3.44
C HIS A 618 -28.65 -54.95 -2.09
N ASP A 619 -29.37 -55.45 -1.09
CA ASP A 619 -29.19 -55.04 0.30
C ASP A 619 -27.87 -55.63 0.79
N HIS A 620 -26.77 -55.14 0.24
CA HIS A 620 -25.40 -55.43 0.65
C HIS A 620 -25.05 -54.83 2.02
N PHE A 621 -26.07 -54.32 2.70
CA PHE A 621 -26.07 -53.83 4.06
C PHE A 621 -26.57 -54.93 5.01
N GLN A 622 -26.13 -56.18 4.89
CA GLN A 622 -26.29 -57.14 5.99
C GLN A 622 -25.16 -56.90 6.98
#